data_AF-A0A4S8MUX3-F1
#
_entry.id   AF-A0A4S8MUX3-F1
#
_cell.length_a   1.000
_cell.length_b   1.000
_cell.length_c   1.000
_cell.angle_alpha   90.00
_cell.angle_beta   90.00
_cell.angle_gamma   90.00
#
_symmetry.space_group_name_H-M   'P 1'
#
loop_
_entity.id
_entity.type
_entity.pdbx_description
1 polymer ?
#
loop_
_entity_poly.entity_id
_entity_poly.type
_entity_poly.pdbx_seq_one_letter_code
_entity_poly.pdbx_strand_id
1 'polypeptide(L)'
;MSKIYVGNLSWNTTDDTLRQAFSNYGNVIDSIVMRDRDTGRSRGFGFVTYGSENEAQSAISSMNEQELDGRRIKVNLANARGGGGSGGGGGG
;
A
#
# COMPACT_ATOMS: atom_id res chain seq x y z
N MET A 1 4.35 -13.54 -3.54
CA MET A 1 3.40 -12.64 -2.85
C MET A 1 4.17 -11.45 -2.30
N SER A 2 3.76 -10.23 -2.65
CA SER A 2 4.42 -9.00 -2.19
C SER A 2 3.39 -8.02 -1.64
N LYS A 3 3.70 -7.36 -0.53
CA LYS A 3 2.79 -6.43 0.14
C LYS A 3 3.27 -5.00 -0.03
N ILE A 4 2.34 -4.11 -0.30
CA ILE A 4 2.58 -2.67 -0.43
C ILE A 4 1.81 -1.89 0.63
N TYR A 5 2.39 -0.79 1.05
CA TYR A 5 1.81 0.19 1.95
C TYR A 5 1.23 1.33 1.12
N VAL A 6 0.01 1.73 1.44
CA VAL A 6 -0.68 2.85 0.80
C VAL A 6 -1.06 3.86 1.88
N GLY A 7 -0.45 5.03 1.86
CA GLY A 7 -0.67 6.12 2.80
C GLY A 7 -1.35 7.33 2.17
N ASN A 8 -1.76 8.27 3.02
CA ASN A 8 -2.49 9.49 2.64
C ASN A 8 -3.82 9.21 1.90
N LEU A 9 -4.48 8.11 2.26
CA LEU A 9 -5.80 7.77 1.74
C LEU A 9 -6.85 8.78 2.22
N SER A 10 -7.92 8.94 1.43
CA SER A 10 -9.11 9.66 1.87
C SER A 10 -9.78 8.93 3.01
N TRP A 11 -10.48 9.66 3.88
CA TRP A 11 -11.29 9.03 4.92
C TRP A 11 -12.47 8.24 4.35
N ASN A 12 -12.84 8.55 3.10
CA ASN A 12 -13.87 7.84 2.36
C ASN A 12 -13.35 6.58 1.65
N THR A 13 -12.03 6.40 1.54
CA THR A 13 -11.44 5.24 0.89
C THR A 13 -11.67 3.99 1.76
N THR A 14 -12.26 2.98 1.15
CA THR A 14 -12.55 1.67 1.74
C THR A 14 -11.62 0.59 1.17
N ASP A 15 -11.67 -0.60 1.78
CA ASP A 15 -10.99 -1.80 1.28
C ASP A 15 -11.40 -2.14 -0.16
N ASP A 16 -12.69 -2.04 -0.50
CA ASP A 16 -13.18 -2.27 -1.85
C ASP A 16 -12.64 -1.25 -2.86
N THR A 17 -12.73 0.05 -2.56
CA THR A 17 -12.21 1.10 -3.47
C THR A 17 -10.70 1.00 -3.63
N LEU A 18 -9.98 0.64 -2.55
CA LEU A 18 -8.55 0.39 -2.60
C LEU A 18 -8.26 -0.83 -3.49
N ARG A 19 -8.99 -1.94 -3.31
CA ARG A 19 -8.85 -3.13 -4.16
C ARG A 19 -9.05 -2.79 -5.63
N GLN A 20 -10.16 -2.12 -5.96
CA GLN A 20 -10.49 -1.76 -7.34
C GLN A 20 -9.41 -0.88 -7.99
N ALA A 21 -8.93 0.14 -7.28
CA ALA A 21 -7.89 1.02 -7.78
C ALA A 21 -6.58 0.27 -8.09
N PHE A 22 -6.21 -0.69 -7.22
CA PHE A 22 -4.97 -1.45 -7.34
C PHE A 22 -5.10 -2.70 -8.24
N SER A 23 -6.31 -3.21 -8.47
CA SER A 23 -6.59 -4.34 -9.38
C SER A 23 -6.28 -4.04 -10.84
N ASN A 24 -6.22 -2.77 -11.24
CA ASN A 24 -5.82 -2.39 -12.61
C ASN A 24 -4.33 -2.64 -12.91
N TYR A 25 -3.49 -2.77 -11.88
CA TYR A 25 -2.04 -2.91 -12.02
C TYR A 25 -1.54 -4.34 -11.81
N GLY A 26 -2.40 -5.23 -11.34
CA GLY A 26 -2.06 -6.63 -11.11
C GLY A 26 -3.09 -7.36 -10.26
N ASN A 27 -2.83 -8.63 -9.99
CA ASN A 27 -3.72 -9.48 -9.21
C ASN A 27 -3.61 -9.18 -7.70
N VAL A 28 -4.57 -8.41 -7.19
CA VAL A 28 -4.71 -8.14 -5.75
C VAL A 28 -5.26 -9.37 -5.03
N ILE A 29 -4.41 -9.97 -4.21
CA ILE A 29 -4.74 -11.10 -3.33
C ILE A 29 -5.54 -10.61 -2.13
N ASP A 30 -5.10 -9.52 -1.52
CA ASP A 30 -5.70 -9.00 -0.29
C ASP A 30 -5.56 -7.47 -0.20
N SER A 31 -6.52 -6.80 0.44
CA SER A 31 -6.54 -5.35 0.57
C SER A 31 -7.25 -4.94 1.87
N ILE A 32 -6.57 -4.20 2.72
CA ILE A 32 -7.08 -3.83 4.05
C ILE A 32 -6.80 -2.36 4.29
N VAL A 33 -7.85 -1.57 4.52
CA VAL A 33 -7.74 -0.20 5.01
C VAL A 33 -7.73 -0.23 6.54
N MET A 34 -6.73 0.38 7.15
CA MET A 34 -6.63 0.46 8.60
C MET A 34 -7.60 1.52 9.10
N ARG A 35 -8.56 1.09 9.91
CA ARG A 35 -9.57 1.95 10.54
C ARG A 35 -9.37 1.96 12.06
N ASP A 36 -9.70 3.08 12.67
CA ASP A 36 -9.72 3.24 14.11
C ASP A 36 -10.85 2.38 14.70
N ARG A 37 -10.55 1.59 15.74
CA ARG A 37 -11.50 0.60 16.26
C ARG A 37 -12.62 1.25 17.07
N ASP A 38 -12.34 2.37 17.72
CA ASP A 38 -13.27 3.09 18.58
C ASP A 38 -14.23 3.96 17.75
N THR A 39 -13.71 4.66 16.73
CA THR A 39 -14.49 5.58 15.91
C THR A 39 -14.94 5.01 14.56
N GLY A 40 -14.38 3.87 14.13
CA GLY A 40 -14.61 3.27 12.81
C GLY A 40 -14.01 4.06 11.65
N ARG A 41 -13.33 5.19 11.91
CA ARG A 41 -12.82 6.09 10.87
C ARG A 41 -11.53 5.57 10.26
N SER A 42 -11.36 5.75 8.95
CA SER A 42 -10.10 5.41 8.27
C SER A 42 -8.94 6.20 8.87
N ARG A 43 -7.85 5.49 9.18
CA ARG A 43 -6.60 6.11 9.66
C ARG A 43 -5.82 6.79 8.53
N GLY A 44 -6.34 6.77 7.30
CA GLY A 44 -5.71 7.37 6.14
C GLY A 44 -4.58 6.52 5.56
N PHE A 45 -4.54 5.22 5.88
CA PHE A 45 -3.59 4.28 5.28
C PHE A 45 -4.15 2.86 5.25
N GLY A 46 -3.56 2.04 4.39
CA GLY A 46 -3.91 0.64 4.19
C GLY A 46 -2.76 -0.17 3.60
N PHE A 47 -3.02 -1.45 3.38
CA PHE A 47 -2.09 -2.40 2.80
C PHE A 47 -2.77 -3.16 1.67
N VAL A 48 -1.99 -3.45 0.62
CA VAL A 48 -2.43 -4.27 -0.51
C VAL A 48 -1.41 -5.38 -0.71
N THR A 49 -1.87 -6.61 -0.89
CA THR A 49 -1.03 -7.79 -1.13
C THR A 49 -1.25 -8.27 -2.56
N TYR A 50 -0.18 -8.35 -3.33
CA TYR A 50 -0.16 -8.88 -4.70
C TYR A 50 0.36 -10.32 -4.75
N GLY A 51 0.00 -11.02 -5.83
CA GLY A 51 0.50 -12.36 -6.11
C GLY A 51 2.00 -12.38 -6.39
N SER A 52 2.49 -11.41 -7.16
CA SER A 52 3.88 -11.26 -7.57
C SER A 52 4.52 -9.95 -7.11
N GLU A 53 5.85 -9.95 -6.98
CA GLU A 53 6.63 -8.74 -6.69
C GLU A 53 6.64 -7.76 -7.87
N ASN A 54 6.66 -8.27 -9.09
CA ASN A 54 6.62 -7.41 -10.29
C ASN A 54 5.35 -6.57 -10.33
N GLU A 55 4.19 -7.17 -10.03
CA GLU A 55 2.90 -6.47 -9.96
C GLU A 55 2.91 -5.38 -8.87
N ALA A 56 3.46 -5.70 -7.69
CA ALA A 56 3.60 -4.74 -6.60
C ALA A 56 4.52 -3.56 -6.97
N GLN A 57 5.67 -3.82 -7.60
CA GLN A 57 6.60 -2.77 -8.04
C GLN A 57 5.98 -1.87 -9.12
N SER A 58 5.31 -2.46 -10.11
CA SER A 58 4.59 -1.70 -11.13
C SER A 58 3.50 -0.83 -10.51
N ALA A 59 2.70 -1.38 -9.59
CA ALA A 59 1.68 -0.63 -8.88
C ALA A 59 2.30 0.52 -8.06
N ILE A 60 3.40 0.30 -7.34
CA ILE A 60 4.12 1.36 -6.61
C ILE A 60 4.53 2.48 -7.56
N SER A 61 5.23 2.16 -8.65
CA SER A 61 5.75 3.16 -9.57
C SER A 61 4.64 3.97 -10.27
N SER A 62 3.53 3.31 -10.60
CA SER A 62 2.40 3.96 -11.27
C SER A 62 1.46 4.73 -10.33
N MET A 63 1.19 4.20 -9.13
CA MET A 63 0.23 4.77 -8.18
C MET A 63 0.83 5.70 -7.14
N ASN A 64 2.16 5.65 -6.92
CA ASN A 64 2.80 6.57 -6.00
C ASN A 64 2.61 8.02 -6.46
N GLU A 65 2.15 8.87 -5.55
CA GLU A 65 1.83 10.29 -5.76
C GLU A 65 0.66 10.59 -6.71
N GLN A 66 -0.11 9.56 -7.09
CA GLN A 66 -1.37 9.71 -7.83
C GLN A 66 -2.49 10.23 -6.93
N GLU A 67 -3.50 10.84 -7.55
CA GLU A 67 -4.70 11.28 -6.84
C GLU A 67 -5.74 10.15 -6.76
N LEU A 68 -6.17 9.83 -5.54
CA LEU A 68 -7.26 8.90 -5.24
C LEU A 68 -8.24 9.59 -4.29
N ASP A 69 -9.53 9.64 -4.65
CA ASP A 69 -10.58 10.31 -3.86
C ASP A 69 -10.22 11.78 -3.49
N GLY A 70 -9.56 12.49 -4.41
CA GLY A 70 -9.12 13.89 -4.20
C GLY A 70 -7.92 14.05 -3.26
N ARG A 71 -7.19 12.98 -2.94
CA ARG A 71 -5.94 13.02 -2.16
C ARG A 71 -4.80 12.32 -2.87
N ARG A 72 -3.61 12.92 -2.82
CA ARG A 72 -2.38 12.32 -3.39
C ARG A 72 -1.89 11.18 -2.51
N ILE A 73 -2.05 9.94 -2.96
CA ILE A 73 -1.65 8.77 -2.19
C ILE A 73 -0.15 8.54 -2.24
N LYS A 74 0.39 7.89 -1.23
CA LYS A 74 1.80 7.46 -1.19
C LYS A 74 1.86 5.95 -1.18
N VAL A 75 2.53 5.38 -2.16
CA VAL A 75 2.61 3.92 -2.32
C VAL A 75 4.06 3.50 -2.17
N ASN A 76 4.33 2.55 -1.28
CA ASN A 76 5.67 2.03 -1.02
C ASN A 76 5.60 0.52 -0.78
N LEU A 77 6.73 -0.17 -0.88
CA LEU A 77 6.82 -1.54 -0.39
C LEU A 77 6.48 -1.59 1.10
N ALA A 78 5.52 -2.43 1.48
CA ALA A 78 5.30 -2.72 2.88
C ALA A 78 6.40 -3.67 3.30
N ASN A 79 7.45 -3.14 3.93
CA ASN A 79 8.42 -3.97 4.62
C ASN A 79 7.65 -4.80 5.65
N ALA A 80 7.44 -6.09 5.34
CA ALA A 80 7.09 -7.07 6.33
C ALA A 80 8.25 -7.06 7.32
N ARG A 81 8.11 -6.39 8.46
CA ARG A 81 9.02 -6.54 9.57
C ARG A 81 8.90 -7.97 10.10
N GLY A 82 9.61 -8.86 9.40
CA GLY A 82 10.03 -10.18 9.82
C GLY A 82 11.53 -10.41 9.56
N GLY A 83 12.29 -9.36 9.20
CA GLY A 83 13.73 -9.43 8.96
C GLY A 83 14.36 -8.04 9.02
N GLY A 84 14.62 -7.53 10.21
CA GLY A 84 15.58 -6.45 10.36
C GLY A 84 16.97 -6.99 10.04
N GLY A 85 17.66 -6.35 9.08
CA GLY A 85 19.09 -6.56 8.89
C GLY A 85 19.59 -6.45 7.45
N SER A 86 19.47 -5.29 6.82
CA SER A 86 20.35 -4.88 5.71
C SER A 86 20.40 -3.36 5.59
N GLY A 87 21.00 -2.73 6.60
CA GLY A 87 21.88 -1.58 6.40
C GLY A 87 23.22 -2.04 6.97
N GLY A 88 24.36 -2.01 6.29
CA GLY A 88 24.86 -0.95 5.43
C GLY A 88 25.95 -0.20 6.21
N GLY A 89 27.21 -0.44 5.85
CA GLY A 89 28.39 0.29 6.34
C GLY A 89 29.62 -0.61 6.30
N GLY A 90 30.74 -0.29 5.67
CA GLY A 90 31.17 0.88 4.90
C GLY A 90 32.57 0.53 4.36
N GLY A 91 32.92 1.06 3.20
CA GLY A 91 34.24 0.84 2.60
C GLY A 91 35.37 1.55 3.38
N GLY A 92 36.60 1.08 3.16
CA GLY A 92 37.83 1.61 3.72
C GLY A 92 38.86 0.51 3.95
#